data_AF-A0A7R9NX25-F1
#
_entry.id   AF-A0A7R9NX25-F1
#
_cell.length_a   1.000
_cell.length_b   1.000
_cell.length_c   1.000
_cell.angle_alpha   90.00
_cell.angle_beta   90.00
_cell.angle_gamma   90.00
#
_symmetry.space_group_name_H-M   'P 1'
#
loop_
_entity.id
_entity.type
_entity.pdbx_description
1 polymer ?
#
loop_
_entity_poly.entity_id
_entity_poly.type
_entity_poly.pdbx_seq_one_letter_code
_entity_poly.pdbx_strand_id
1 'polypeptide(L)'
;FCFRNYLNFVTEELRDPYKNLPKAISISMPLVTIIYVFTNIAYFVVLTKDEILSSNAVAVTFGDKLLGVMSWTMPFFVACSTFGALNGAIFASSRLFFVGARNGHLPAAIALINVDKFTPVPSLVFLCIITLVLLIIEDVYVLINYLSFVEALFTLLSVSGLLWLRYKRPDLERPIKVNIIFPIIFFVICLFLVILPCYVSQLEVGVGLAFIISGIPLYLIFIYWKNKPRWLVKSSAFFNLLCAKLFKCVLEDAKTQ
;
A
#
# COMPACT_ATOMS: atom_id res chain seq x y z
N PHE A 1 -9.42 -0.94 -6.69
CA PHE A 1 -8.41 -1.83 -7.32
C PHE A 1 -7.25 -2.17 -6.37
N CYS A 2 -6.74 -1.21 -5.58
CA CYS A 2 -5.70 -1.40 -4.56
C CYS A 2 -6.06 -2.42 -3.43
N PHE A 3 -7.36 -2.60 -3.11
CA PHE A 3 -7.84 -3.52 -2.04
C PHE A 3 -7.44 -4.99 -2.22
N ARG A 4 -7.18 -5.45 -3.46
CA ARG A 4 -6.80 -6.85 -3.73
C ARG A 4 -5.48 -7.24 -3.07
N ASN A 5 -4.54 -6.29 -2.98
CA ASN A 5 -3.23 -6.54 -2.37
C ASN A 5 -3.34 -6.73 -0.85
N TYR A 6 -4.26 -6.00 -0.20
CA TYR A 6 -4.48 -6.09 1.25
C TYR A 6 -5.12 -7.41 1.67
N LEU A 7 -6.03 -7.95 0.85
CA LEU A 7 -6.64 -9.26 1.12
C LEU A 7 -5.62 -10.40 1.13
N ASN A 8 -4.52 -10.30 0.37
CA ASN A 8 -3.45 -11.30 0.40
C ASN A 8 -2.80 -11.41 1.79
N PHE A 9 -2.73 -10.33 2.57
CA PHE A 9 -2.21 -10.36 3.94
C PHE A 9 -3.15 -11.03 4.95
N VAL A 10 -4.44 -11.14 4.61
CA VAL A 10 -5.47 -11.78 5.46
C VAL A 10 -5.72 -13.22 4.99
N THR A 11 -4.97 -13.71 4.00
CA THR A 11 -5.12 -15.10 3.52
C THR A 11 -4.70 -16.13 4.54
N GLU A 12 -3.76 -15.78 5.42
CA GLU A 12 -3.34 -16.62 6.56
C GLU A 12 -4.47 -16.79 7.59
N GLU A 13 -5.41 -15.85 7.66
CA GLU A 13 -6.56 -15.88 8.57
C GLU A 13 -7.82 -16.51 7.92
N LEU A 14 -7.74 -16.82 6.61
CA LEU A 14 -8.89 -17.29 5.85
C LEU A 14 -9.03 -18.82 5.95
N ARG A 15 -10.20 -19.31 6.35
CA ARG A 15 -10.50 -20.76 6.34
C ARG A 15 -10.50 -21.27 4.90
N ASP A 16 -9.65 -22.25 4.60
CA ASP A 16 -9.43 -22.83 3.26
C ASP A 16 -9.13 -21.80 2.15
N PRO A 17 -7.96 -21.14 2.19
CA PRO A 17 -7.65 -20.01 1.32
C PRO A 17 -7.66 -20.42 -0.17
N TYR A 18 -7.23 -21.62 -0.51
CA TYR A 18 -7.10 -22.07 -1.91
C TYR A 18 -8.41 -22.10 -2.69
N LYS A 19 -9.55 -22.35 -2.01
CA LYS A 19 -10.87 -22.39 -2.66
C LYS A 19 -11.64 -21.09 -2.47
N ASN A 20 -11.53 -20.49 -1.29
CA ASN A 20 -12.37 -19.36 -0.90
C ASN A 20 -11.81 -18.02 -1.43
N LEU A 21 -10.49 -17.88 -1.53
CA LEU A 21 -9.85 -16.69 -2.07
C LEU A 21 -10.27 -16.38 -3.52
N PRO A 22 -10.16 -17.30 -4.51
CA PRO A 22 -10.57 -16.98 -5.88
C PRO A 22 -12.08 -16.71 -5.99
N LYS A 23 -12.91 -17.40 -5.21
CA LYS A 23 -14.36 -17.16 -5.18
C LYS A 23 -14.70 -15.78 -4.61
N ALA A 24 -14.05 -15.38 -3.52
CA ALA A 24 -14.22 -14.06 -2.92
C ALA A 24 -13.82 -12.95 -3.89
N ILE A 25 -12.69 -13.10 -4.60
CA ILE A 25 -12.27 -12.14 -5.63
C ILE A 25 -13.28 -12.08 -6.78
N SER A 26 -13.77 -13.23 -7.24
CA SER A 26 -14.73 -13.32 -8.35
C SER A 26 -16.06 -12.62 -8.04
N ILE A 27 -16.51 -12.64 -6.78
CA ILE A 27 -17.77 -11.99 -6.36
C ILE A 27 -17.55 -10.50 -6.04
N SER A 28 -16.47 -10.18 -5.33
CA SER A 28 -16.21 -8.79 -4.87
C SER A 28 -15.87 -7.84 -6.01
N MET A 29 -15.05 -8.25 -6.99
CA MET A 29 -14.64 -7.38 -8.10
C MET A 29 -15.81 -6.85 -8.94
N PRO A 30 -16.75 -7.67 -9.45
CA PRO A 30 -17.88 -7.18 -10.22
C PRO A 30 -18.84 -6.36 -9.36
N LEU A 31 -19.09 -6.77 -8.11
CA LEU A 31 -19.97 -6.03 -7.21
C LEU A 31 -19.46 -4.61 -6.95
N VAL A 32 -18.16 -4.46 -6.68
CA VAL A 32 -17.54 -3.15 -6.52
C VAL A 32 -17.66 -2.34 -7.81
N THR A 33 -17.39 -2.97 -8.97
CA THR A 33 -17.50 -2.30 -10.29
C THR A 33 -18.91 -1.77 -10.53
N ILE A 34 -19.94 -2.56 -10.23
CA ILE A 34 -21.35 -2.17 -10.37
C ILE A 34 -21.67 -0.95 -9.49
N ILE A 35 -21.25 -0.97 -8.23
CA ILE A 35 -21.47 0.16 -7.30
C ILE A 35 -20.77 1.43 -7.80
N TYR A 36 -19.53 1.31 -8.31
CA TYR A 36 -18.81 2.45 -8.89
C TYR A 36 -19.51 3.03 -10.12
N VAL A 37 -20.01 2.17 -11.02
CA VAL A 37 -20.73 2.62 -12.21
C VAL A 37 -22.03 3.33 -11.82
N PHE A 38 -22.82 2.75 -10.91
CA PHE A 38 -24.04 3.40 -10.42
C PHE A 38 -23.78 4.74 -9.73
N THR A 39 -22.70 4.83 -8.95
CA THR A 39 -22.31 6.08 -8.29
C THR A 39 -21.94 7.17 -9.30
N ASN A 40 -21.16 6.82 -10.34
CA ASN A 40 -20.80 7.77 -11.40
C ASN A 40 -22.03 8.21 -12.19
N ILE A 41 -22.97 7.30 -12.50
CA ILE A 41 -24.23 7.65 -13.16
C ILE A 41 -25.01 8.64 -12.29
N ALA A 42 -25.13 8.39 -10.98
CA ALA A 42 -25.81 9.31 -10.06
C ALA A 42 -25.17 10.70 -10.05
N TYR A 43 -23.84 10.79 -10.06
CA TYR A 43 -23.15 12.09 -10.15
C TYR A 43 -23.43 12.83 -11.45
N PHE A 44 -23.38 12.15 -12.60
CA PHE A 44 -23.63 12.80 -13.90
C PHE A 44 -25.09 13.21 -14.15
N VAL A 45 -26.05 12.60 -13.44
CA VAL A 45 -27.46 12.99 -13.52
C VAL A 45 -27.73 14.29 -12.75
N VAL A 46 -26.99 14.54 -11.67
CA VAL A 46 -27.27 15.64 -10.73
C VAL A 46 -26.35 16.84 -10.91
N LEU A 47 -25.08 16.59 -11.24
CA LEU A 47 -24.04 17.62 -11.37
C LEU A 47 -23.72 17.88 -12.83
N THR A 48 -23.48 19.15 -13.17
CA THR A 48 -22.96 19.52 -14.50
C THR A 48 -21.46 19.24 -14.60
N LYS A 49 -20.93 19.15 -15.82
CA LYS A 49 -19.50 18.89 -16.05
C LYS A 49 -18.60 19.94 -15.39
N ASP A 50 -19.00 21.21 -15.47
CA ASP A 50 -18.23 22.33 -14.92
C ASP A 50 -18.20 22.30 -13.38
N GLU A 51 -19.29 21.87 -12.75
CA GLU A 51 -19.35 21.69 -11.30
C GLU A 51 -18.46 20.53 -10.84
N ILE A 52 -18.41 19.43 -11.57
CA ILE A 52 -17.55 18.28 -11.24
C ILE A 52 -16.07 18.68 -11.35
N LEU A 53 -15.69 19.46 -12.36
CA LEU A 53 -14.30 19.87 -12.59
C LEU A 53 -13.82 20.97 -11.63
N SER A 54 -14.73 21.83 -11.16
CA SER A 54 -14.40 22.91 -10.21
C SER A 54 -14.46 22.49 -8.74
N SER A 55 -15.12 21.36 -8.44
CA SER A 55 -15.32 20.91 -7.07
C SER A 55 -14.22 19.97 -6.59
N ASN A 56 -13.49 20.38 -5.54
CA ASN A 56 -12.51 19.54 -4.85
C ASN A 56 -13.17 18.31 -4.15
N ALA A 57 -14.45 18.42 -3.79
CA ALA A 57 -15.21 17.36 -3.11
C ALA A 57 -16.56 17.10 -3.82
N VAL A 58 -16.51 16.31 -4.91
CA VAL A 58 -17.68 15.98 -5.73
C VAL A 58 -18.84 15.39 -4.91
N ALA A 59 -18.52 14.53 -3.93
CA ALA A 59 -19.51 13.89 -3.06
C ALA A 59 -20.27 14.89 -2.17
N VAL A 60 -19.60 15.92 -1.65
CA VAL A 60 -20.23 16.94 -0.79
C VAL A 60 -21.12 17.84 -1.63
N THR A 61 -20.63 18.27 -2.80
CA THR A 61 -21.38 19.10 -3.76
C THR A 61 -22.66 18.39 -4.24
N PHE A 62 -22.60 17.06 -4.41
CA PHE A 62 -23.77 16.23 -4.68
C PHE A 62 -24.77 16.25 -3.52
N GLY A 63 -24.28 16.13 -2.28
CA GLY A 63 -25.11 16.19 -1.06
C GLY A 63 -25.81 17.54 -0.88
N ASP A 64 -25.10 18.64 -1.13
CA ASP A 64 -25.65 20.00 -1.04
C ASP A 64 -26.83 20.21 -2.00
N LYS A 65 -26.73 19.68 -3.23
CA LYS A 65 -27.80 19.82 -4.23
C LYS A 65 -29.03 18.95 -3.98
N LEU A 66 -28.85 17.72 -3.47
CA LEU A 66 -29.94 16.75 -3.32
C LEU A 66 -30.62 16.81 -1.97
N LEU A 67 -29.84 16.95 -0.89
CA LEU A 67 -30.30 16.70 0.47
C LEU A 67 -30.70 17.98 1.21
N GLY A 68 -30.35 19.16 0.69
CA GLY A 68 -30.69 20.46 1.26
C GLY A 68 -30.33 20.53 2.75
N VAL A 69 -31.36 20.45 3.61
CA VAL A 69 -31.24 20.49 5.08
C VAL A 69 -30.40 19.33 5.67
N MET A 70 -30.33 18.18 5.00
CA MET A 70 -29.53 17.03 5.43
C MET A 70 -28.12 16.97 4.81
N SER A 71 -27.63 18.05 4.19
CA SER A 71 -26.32 18.02 3.52
C SER A 71 -25.17 17.61 4.46
N TRP A 72 -25.24 17.95 5.76
CA TRP A 72 -24.22 17.61 6.76
C TRP A 72 -23.96 16.09 6.91
N THR A 73 -24.92 15.25 6.53
CA THR A 73 -24.78 13.79 6.65
C THR A 73 -23.74 13.23 5.65
N MET A 74 -23.66 13.82 4.45
CA MET A 74 -22.76 13.36 3.40
C MET A 74 -21.27 13.48 3.78
N PRO A 75 -20.74 14.64 4.22
CA PRO A 75 -19.35 14.74 4.66
C PRO A 75 -19.08 13.90 5.90
N PHE A 76 -20.06 13.69 6.80
CA PHE A 76 -19.90 12.81 7.96
C PHE A 76 -19.64 11.36 7.53
N PHE A 77 -20.45 10.79 6.63
CA PHE A 77 -20.24 9.44 6.14
C PHE A 77 -18.94 9.29 5.32
N VAL A 78 -18.59 10.30 4.52
CA VAL A 78 -17.31 10.32 3.79
C VAL A 78 -16.13 10.36 4.76
N ALA A 79 -16.19 11.17 5.81
CA ALA A 79 -15.17 11.23 6.85
C ALA A 79 -15.04 9.89 7.59
N CYS A 80 -16.15 9.27 8.00
CA CYS A 80 -16.13 7.94 8.62
C CYS A 80 -15.49 6.88 7.71
N SER A 81 -15.79 6.91 6.41
CA SER A 81 -15.22 5.97 5.42
C SER A 81 -13.70 6.16 5.26
N THR A 82 -13.24 7.41 5.11
CA THR A 82 -11.80 7.72 4.99
C THR A 82 -11.04 7.37 6.28
N PHE A 83 -11.64 7.60 7.45
CA PHE A 83 -11.07 7.20 8.73
C PHE A 83 -10.94 5.68 8.86
N GLY A 84 -11.96 4.93 8.45
CA GLY A 84 -11.92 3.47 8.41
C GLY A 84 -10.84 2.94 7.48
N ALA A 85 -10.71 3.51 6.27
CA ALA A 85 -9.68 3.14 5.31
C ALA A 85 -8.26 3.44 5.83
N LEU A 86 -8.06 4.60 6.47
CA LEU A 86 -6.78 4.98 7.09
C LEU A 86 -6.38 3.98 8.19
N ASN A 87 -7.31 3.66 9.09
CA ASN A 87 -7.04 2.71 10.18
C ASN A 87 -6.67 1.31 9.62
N GLY A 88 -7.38 0.84 8.59
CA GLY A 88 -7.06 -0.41 7.90
C GLY A 88 -5.66 -0.40 7.26
N ALA A 89 -5.28 0.71 6.62
CA ALA A 89 -3.95 0.86 6.04
C ALA A 89 -2.84 0.83 7.12
N ILE A 90 -3.06 1.48 8.27
CA ILE A 90 -2.12 1.50 9.39
C ILE A 90 -1.84 0.07 9.89
N PHE A 91 -2.89 -0.75 10.07
CA PHE A 91 -2.73 -2.15 10.48
C PHE A 91 -1.94 -2.97 9.45
N ALA A 92 -2.26 -2.83 8.17
CA ALA A 92 -1.56 -3.56 7.11
C ALA A 92 -0.07 -3.17 7.03
N SER A 93 0.24 -1.88 7.08
CA SER A 93 1.62 -1.37 7.07
C SER A 93 2.41 -1.87 8.28
N SER A 94 1.82 -1.89 9.48
CA SER A 94 2.52 -2.39 10.67
C SER A 94 2.95 -3.85 10.55
N ARG A 95 2.11 -4.71 9.94
CA ARG A 95 2.43 -6.12 9.69
C ARG A 95 3.57 -6.26 8.68
N LEU A 96 3.57 -5.44 7.63
CA LEU A 96 4.63 -5.44 6.62
C LEU A 96 5.99 -5.05 7.23
N PHE A 97 6.03 -4.01 8.06
CA PHE A 97 7.26 -3.60 8.74
C PHE A 97 7.77 -4.68 9.71
N PHE A 98 6.87 -5.34 10.42
CA PHE A 98 7.20 -6.43 11.33
C PHE A 98 7.84 -7.63 10.60
N VAL A 99 7.22 -8.10 9.50
CA VAL A 99 7.79 -9.19 8.68
C VAL A 99 9.10 -8.77 8.01
N GLY A 100 9.20 -7.52 7.54
CA GLY A 100 10.41 -6.97 6.94
C GLY A 100 11.59 -6.91 7.92
N ALA A 101 11.32 -6.59 9.18
CA ALA A 101 12.33 -6.58 10.22
C ALA A 101 12.74 -8.00 10.65
N ARG A 102 11.80 -8.96 10.70
CA ARG A 102 12.10 -10.38 10.96
C ARG A 102 13.06 -10.98 9.92
N ASN A 103 12.94 -10.57 8.67
CA ASN A 103 13.84 -10.99 7.58
C ASN A 103 15.19 -10.24 7.56
N GLY A 104 15.45 -9.37 8.55
CA GLY A 104 16.71 -8.64 8.67
C GLY A 104 16.89 -7.50 7.66
N HIS A 105 15.83 -7.11 6.94
CA HIS A 105 15.90 -6.06 5.92
C HIS A 105 15.74 -4.64 6.51
N LEU A 106 15.15 -4.52 7.70
CA LEU A 106 14.97 -3.25 8.40
C LEU A 106 15.77 -3.22 9.71
N PRO A 107 16.22 -2.03 10.17
CA PRO A 107 16.89 -1.90 11.47
C PRO A 107 15.98 -2.38 12.60
N ALA A 108 16.57 -3.12 13.55
CA ALA A 108 15.87 -3.71 14.69
C ALA A 108 15.06 -2.70 15.53
N ALA A 109 15.38 -1.39 15.44
CA ALA A 109 14.60 -0.25 15.97
C ALA A 109 13.12 -0.33 15.65
N ILE A 110 12.81 -0.76 14.42
CA ILE A 110 11.47 -0.71 13.84
C ILE A 110 10.68 -1.99 14.19
N ALA A 111 11.39 -3.09 14.47
CA ALA A 111 10.84 -4.38 14.91
C ALA A 111 10.39 -4.41 16.38
N LEU A 112 10.75 -3.39 17.15
CA LEU A 112 10.49 -3.34 18.58
C LEU A 112 8.98 -3.28 18.85
N ILE A 113 8.50 -4.25 19.63
CA ILE A 113 7.10 -4.34 20.06
C ILE A 113 7.02 -3.86 21.50
N ASN A 114 6.01 -3.03 21.80
CA ASN A 114 5.74 -2.61 23.17
C ASN A 114 5.20 -3.78 24.01
N VAL A 115 5.80 -4.03 25.18
CA VAL A 115 5.50 -5.18 26.05
C VAL A 115 4.09 -5.11 26.65
N ASP A 116 3.61 -3.91 26.97
CA ASP A 116 2.35 -3.74 27.70
C ASP A 116 1.12 -3.84 26.77
N LYS A 117 1.29 -3.50 25.48
CA LYS A 117 0.18 -3.33 24.52
C LYS A 117 0.33 -4.17 23.25
N PHE A 118 1.41 -4.95 23.12
CA PHE A 118 1.74 -5.76 21.94
C PHE A 118 1.60 -5.00 20.60
N THR A 119 1.88 -3.70 20.61
CA THR A 119 1.78 -2.83 19.44
C THR A 119 3.16 -2.38 18.98
N PRO A 120 3.46 -2.38 17.66
CA PRO A 120 4.73 -1.91 17.12
C PRO A 120 4.77 -0.37 17.07
N VAL A 121 4.83 0.26 18.24
CA VAL A 121 4.81 1.74 18.39
C VAL A 121 5.88 2.45 17.56
N PRO A 122 7.15 1.99 17.51
CA PRO A 122 8.19 2.65 16.71
C PRO A 122 7.91 2.63 15.20
N SER A 123 7.35 1.53 14.69
CA SER A 123 6.92 1.44 13.28
C SER A 123 5.80 2.44 12.96
N LEU A 124 4.84 2.59 13.87
CA LEU A 124 3.72 3.52 13.70
C LEU A 124 4.18 4.97 13.73
N VAL A 125 5.11 5.32 14.62
CA VAL A 125 5.69 6.67 14.68
C VAL A 125 6.47 6.98 13.41
N PHE A 126 7.27 6.02 12.92
CA PHE A 126 8.01 6.19 11.66
C PHE A 126 7.07 6.38 10.45
N LEU A 127 6.01 5.57 10.37
CA LEU A 127 4.97 5.71 9.34
C LEU A 127 4.31 7.09 9.44
N CYS A 128 3.98 7.54 10.66
CA CYS A 128 3.38 8.85 10.90
C CYS A 128 4.29 9.99 10.41
N ILE A 129 5.59 9.93 10.71
CA ILE A 129 6.57 10.92 10.23
C ILE A 129 6.62 10.93 8.70
N ILE A 130 6.68 9.76 8.05
CA ILE A 130 6.67 9.69 6.57
C ILE A 130 5.37 10.28 6.02
N THR A 131 4.22 9.95 6.60
CA THR A 131 2.93 10.49 6.14
C THR A 131 2.86 12.00 6.29
N LEU A 132 3.39 12.56 7.39
CA LEU A 132 3.45 14.01 7.58
C LEU A 132 4.36 14.68 6.54
N VAL A 133 5.49 14.06 6.20
CA VAL A 133 6.37 14.57 5.14
C VAL A 133 5.69 14.53 3.78
N LEU A 134 4.97 13.46 3.45
CA LEU A 134 4.19 13.37 2.20
C LEU A 134 3.04 14.38 2.16
N LEU A 135 2.50 14.78 3.31
CA LEU A 135 1.43 15.78 3.42
C LEU A 135 1.89 17.21 3.12
N ILE A 136 3.21 17.46 3.10
CA ILE A 136 3.79 18.76 2.68
C ILE A 136 3.57 18.98 1.18
N ILE A 137 3.34 17.93 0.40
CA ILE A 137 3.02 18.02 -1.03
C ILE A 137 1.57 18.52 -1.15
N GLU A 138 1.39 19.77 -1.59
CA GLU A 138 0.07 20.44 -1.61
C GLU A 138 -0.92 19.84 -2.61
N ASP A 139 -0.45 19.17 -3.68
CA ASP A 139 -1.33 18.64 -4.74
C ASP A 139 -1.59 17.13 -4.60
N VAL A 140 -2.87 16.80 -4.33
CA VAL A 140 -3.35 15.43 -4.18
C VAL A 140 -3.26 14.65 -5.50
N TYR A 141 -3.47 15.30 -6.66
CA TYR A 141 -3.41 14.64 -7.97
C TYR A 141 -1.98 14.20 -8.30
N VAL A 142 -0.99 15.04 -7.99
CA VAL A 142 0.43 14.69 -8.13
C VAL A 142 0.78 13.49 -7.25
N LEU A 143 0.29 13.48 -6.00
CA LEU A 143 0.51 12.36 -5.08
C LEU A 143 -0.14 11.06 -5.58
N ILE A 144 -1.35 11.15 -6.13
CA ILE A 144 -2.05 10.00 -6.74
C ILE A 144 -1.26 9.46 -7.93
N ASN A 145 -0.73 10.32 -8.81
CA ASN A 145 0.08 9.91 -9.95
C ASN A 145 1.37 9.21 -9.51
N TYR A 146 2.07 9.78 -8.52
CA TYR A 146 3.27 9.18 -7.93
C TYR A 146 2.98 7.77 -7.39
N LEU A 147 1.95 7.63 -6.55
CA LEU A 147 1.59 6.34 -5.96
C LEU A 147 1.13 5.34 -7.02
N SER A 148 0.33 5.78 -7.99
CA SER A 148 -0.18 4.94 -9.07
C SER A 148 0.97 4.40 -9.94
N PHE A 149 1.95 5.24 -10.26
CA PHE A 149 3.13 4.81 -11.02
C PHE A 149 3.95 3.77 -10.23
N VAL A 150 4.24 4.04 -8.95
CA VAL A 150 5.01 3.13 -8.10
C VAL A 150 4.28 1.79 -7.93
N GLU A 151 2.98 1.80 -7.65
CA GLU A 151 2.17 0.59 -7.52
C GLU A 151 2.12 -0.20 -8.85
N ALA A 152 1.95 0.48 -9.98
CA ALA A 152 1.95 -0.16 -11.29
C ALA A 152 3.30 -0.81 -11.62
N LEU A 153 4.42 -0.15 -11.32
CA LEU A 153 5.77 -0.67 -11.53
C LEU A 153 6.02 -1.93 -10.70
N PHE A 154 5.73 -1.90 -9.39
CA PHE A 154 5.90 -3.07 -8.53
C PHE A 154 4.96 -4.22 -8.90
N THR A 155 3.74 -3.90 -9.34
CA THR A 155 2.79 -4.90 -9.86
C THR A 155 3.33 -5.55 -11.13
N LEU A 156 3.89 -4.76 -12.06
CA LEU A 156 4.50 -5.27 -13.29
C LEU A 156 5.69 -6.18 -13.00
N LEU A 157 6.57 -5.80 -12.07
CA LEU A 157 7.69 -6.65 -11.63
C LEU A 157 7.22 -7.95 -10.98
N SER A 158 6.15 -7.90 -10.20
CA SER A 158 5.58 -9.09 -9.55
C SER A 158 4.98 -10.06 -10.59
N VAL A 159 4.27 -9.52 -11.59
CA VAL A 159 3.66 -10.32 -12.66
C VAL A 159 4.72 -10.88 -13.61
N SER A 160 5.77 -10.11 -13.92
CA SER A 160 6.89 -10.62 -14.72
C SER A 160 7.62 -11.74 -14.00
N GLY A 161 7.83 -11.62 -12.68
CA GLY A 161 8.35 -12.68 -11.83
C GLY A 161 7.47 -13.94 -11.85
N LEU A 162 6.14 -13.78 -11.80
CA LEU A 162 5.19 -14.90 -11.91
C LEU A 162 5.31 -15.63 -13.27
N LEU A 163 5.39 -14.87 -14.36
CA LEU A 163 5.57 -15.41 -15.71
C LEU A 163 6.93 -16.12 -15.85
N TRP A 164 8.00 -15.52 -15.34
CA TRP A 164 9.34 -16.10 -15.34
C TRP A 164 9.42 -17.39 -14.51
N LEU A 165 8.80 -17.41 -13.34
CA LEU A 165 8.72 -18.61 -12.49
C LEU A 165 7.89 -19.72 -13.16
N ARG A 166 6.90 -19.36 -13.99
CA ARG A 166 6.14 -20.31 -14.80
C ARG A 166 6.97 -20.94 -15.91
N TYR A 167 7.93 -20.23 -16.47
CA TYR A 167 8.85 -20.76 -17.47
C TYR A 167 9.99 -21.59 -16.85
N LYS A 168 10.62 -21.09 -15.78
CA LYS A 168 11.84 -21.70 -15.21
C LYS A 168 11.59 -22.89 -14.29
N ARG A 169 10.47 -22.91 -13.55
CA ARG A 169 10.13 -23.98 -12.58
C ARG A 169 8.68 -24.44 -12.76
N PRO A 170 8.39 -25.26 -13.78
CA PRO A 170 7.04 -25.74 -14.04
C PRO A 170 6.56 -26.75 -12.98
N ASP A 171 7.47 -27.52 -12.36
CA ASP A 171 7.15 -28.66 -11.48
C ASP A 171 6.76 -28.28 -10.04
N LEU A 172 6.72 -26.98 -9.71
CA LEU A 172 6.24 -26.54 -8.40
C LEU A 172 4.75 -26.84 -8.25
N GLU A 173 4.37 -27.48 -7.14
CA GLU A 173 2.97 -27.69 -6.78
C GLU A 173 2.26 -26.34 -6.61
N ARG A 174 1.37 -26.03 -7.55
CA ARG A 174 0.58 -24.78 -7.55
C ARG A 174 -0.84 -25.10 -7.09
N PRO A 175 -1.24 -24.68 -5.88
CA PRO A 175 -2.56 -24.99 -5.34
C PRO A 175 -3.68 -24.22 -6.06
N ILE A 176 -3.37 -23.11 -6.74
CA ILE A 176 -4.29 -22.37 -7.61
C ILE A 176 -3.68 -22.29 -9.01
N LYS A 177 -4.32 -22.93 -9.99
CA LYS A 177 -3.93 -22.87 -11.40
C LYS A 177 -4.92 -21.98 -12.16
N VAL A 178 -4.38 -20.96 -12.82
CA VAL A 178 -5.12 -20.06 -13.72
C VAL A 178 -4.53 -20.13 -15.12
N ASN A 179 -5.37 -20.03 -16.14
CA ASN A 179 -4.96 -20.06 -17.54
C ASN A 179 -3.88 -18.99 -17.80
N ILE A 180 -2.85 -19.34 -18.57
CA ILE A 180 -1.68 -18.50 -18.86
C ILE A 180 -2.06 -17.18 -19.56
N ILE A 181 -3.17 -17.20 -20.29
CA ILE A 181 -3.71 -16.04 -21.00
C ILE A 181 -4.00 -14.89 -20.02
N PHE A 182 -4.52 -15.16 -18.82
CA PHE A 182 -4.87 -14.10 -17.86
C PHE A 182 -3.65 -13.31 -17.36
N PRO A 183 -2.57 -13.94 -16.86
CA PRO A 183 -1.34 -13.21 -16.52
C PRO A 183 -0.71 -12.44 -17.69
N ILE A 184 -0.77 -12.97 -18.92
CA ILE A 184 -0.22 -12.28 -20.10
C ILE A 184 -1.01 -11.00 -20.41
N ILE A 185 -2.35 -11.08 -20.46
CA ILE A 185 -3.20 -9.91 -20.67
C ILE A 185 -2.94 -8.87 -19.57
N PHE A 186 -2.89 -9.31 -18.31
CA PHE A 186 -2.62 -8.42 -17.19
C PHE A 186 -1.23 -7.77 -17.27
N PHE A 187 -0.21 -8.52 -17.72
CA PHE A 187 1.13 -7.99 -17.95
C PHE A 187 1.12 -6.89 -19.03
N VAL A 188 0.44 -7.10 -20.16
CA VAL A 188 0.33 -6.09 -21.23
C VAL A 188 -0.38 -4.83 -20.73
N ILE A 189 -1.44 -4.98 -19.94
CA ILE A 189 -2.15 -3.83 -19.33
C ILE A 189 -1.24 -3.08 -18.36
N CYS A 190 -0.51 -3.78 -17.49
CA CYS A 190 0.42 -3.14 -16.56
C CYS A 190 1.55 -2.43 -17.30
N LEU A 191 2.05 -3.02 -18.40
CA LEU A 191 3.08 -2.42 -19.23
C LEU A 191 2.60 -1.09 -19.81
N PHE A 192 1.38 -1.08 -20.34
CA PHE A 192 0.76 0.14 -20.86
C PHE A 192 0.56 1.20 -19.76
N LEU A 193 0.12 0.80 -18.57
CA LEU A 193 -0.05 1.69 -17.41
C LEU A 193 1.26 2.25 -16.86
N VAL A 194 2.39 1.61 -17.08
CA VAL A 194 3.71 2.13 -16.73
C VAL A 194 4.25 3.06 -17.80
N ILE A 195 4.01 2.74 -19.08
CA ILE A 195 4.51 3.52 -20.22
C ILE A 195 3.76 4.84 -20.37
N LEU A 196 2.44 4.86 -20.17
CA LEU A 196 1.63 6.08 -20.34
C LEU A 196 2.08 7.25 -19.44
N PRO A 197 2.24 7.08 -18.11
CA PRO A 197 2.71 8.14 -17.23
C PRO A 197 4.11 8.64 -17.60
N CYS A 198 4.99 7.78 -18.14
CA CYS A 198 6.32 8.20 -18.62
C CYS A 198 6.23 9.24 -19.75
N TYR A 199 5.16 9.23 -20.55
CA TYR A 199 4.97 10.21 -21.61
C TYR A 199 4.21 11.45 -21.13
N VAL A 200 3.21 11.28 -20.27
CA VAL A 200 2.34 12.38 -19.83
C VAL A 200 2.99 13.23 -18.73
N SER A 201 3.60 12.60 -17.72
CA SER A 201 4.09 13.26 -16.51
C SER A 201 5.53 12.83 -16.17
N GLN A 202 6.47 13.20 -17.05
CA GLN A 202 7.88 12.81 -16.97
C GLN A 202 8.55 13.17 -15.62
N LEU A 203 8.26 14.35 -15.07
CA LEU A 203 8.87 14.82 -13.82
C LEU A 203 8.40 13.98 -12.61
N GLU A 204 7.11 13.71 -12.50
CA GLU A 204 6.52 12.93 -11.41
C GLU A 204 7.06 11.49 -11.42
N VAL A 205 7.14 10.90 -12.62
CA VAL A 205 7.70 9.57 -12.83
C VAL A 205 9.20 9.53 -12.52
N GLY A 206 9.94 10.56 -12.94
CA GLY A 206 11.38 10.67 -12.67
C GLY A 206 11.68 10.71 -11.18
N VAL A 207 10.90 11.46 -10.40
CA VAL A 207 11.02 11.50 -8.93
C VAL A 207 10.66 10.14 -8.31
N GLY A 208 9.60 9.48 -8.79
CA GLY A 208 9.23 8.12 -8.38
C GLY A 208 10.33 7.09 -8.61
N LEU A 209 10.94 7.10 -9.79
CA LEU A 209 12.09 6.24 -10.11
C LEU A 209 13.30 6.58 -9.24
N ALA A 210 13.61 7.86 -9.04
CA ALA A 210 14.70 8.29 -8.18
C ALA A 210 14.51 7.79 -6.74
N PHE A 211 13.28 7.86 -6.21
CA PHE A 211 12.95 7.31 -4.90
C PHE A 211 13.17 5.79 -4.83
N ILE A 212 12.71 5.03 -5.84
CA ILE A 212 12.94 3.58 -5.89
C ILE A 212 14.44 3.26 -5.96
N ILE A 213 15.18 3.95 -6.83
CA ILE A 213 16.63 3.77 -7.00
C ILE A 213 17.38 4.14 -5.73
N SER A 214 16.94 5.16 -4.98
CA SER A 214 17.51 5.52 -3.68
C SER A 214 17.37 4.42 -2.62
N GLY A 215 16.45 3.47 -2.81
CA GLY A 215 16.35 2.26 -2.00
C GLY A 215 17.53 1.29 -2.19
N ILE A 216 18.18 1.28 -3.36
CA ILE A 216 19.32 0.41 -3.67
C ILE A 216 20.57 0.74 -2.82
N PRO A 217 21.05 2.01 -2.74
CA PRO A 217 22.17 2.33 -1.88
C PRO A 217 21.83 2.11 -0.41
N LEU A 218 20.59 2.38 0.03
CA LEU A 218 20.14 2.04 1.38
C LEU A 218 20.24 0.53 1.65
N TYR A 219 19.78 -0.31 0.73
CA TYR A 219 19.90 -1.77 0.83
C TYR A 219 21.36 -2.22 0.93
N LEU A 220 22.24 -1.67 0.09
CA LEU A 220 23.66 -2.00 0.10
C LEU A 220 24.35 -1.60 1.41
N ILE A 221 24.04 -0.41 1.94
CA ILE A 221 24.61 0.11 3.19
C ILE A 221 24.10 -0.67 4.40
N PHE A 222 22.80 -0.97 4.47
CA PHE A 222 22.19 -1.55 5.65
C PHE A 222 22.33 -3.08 5.73
N ILE A 223 22.27 -3.79 4.59
CA ILE A 223 22.17 -5.26 4.53
C ILE A 223 23.44 -5.90 3.96
N TYR A 224 23.95 -5.41 2.81
CA TYR A 224 25.12 -6.03 2.16
C TYR A 224 26.43 -5.73 2.91
N TRP A 225 26.53 -4.57 3.56
CA TRP A 225 27.73 -4.15 4.28
C TRP A 225 27.87 -4.86 5.64
N LYS A 226 28.52 -6.04 5.62
CA LYS A 226 28.79 -6.84 6.84
C LYS A 226 29.79 -6.18 7.80
N ASN A 227 30.74 -5.39 7.29
CA ASN A 227 31.76 -4.69 8.10
C ASN A 227 31.34 -3.24 8.38
N LYS A 228 30.31 -3.05 9.22
CA LYS A 228 29.86 -1.71 9.61
C LYS A 228 30.91 -1.00 10.48
N PRO A 229 31.21 0.29 10.23
CA PRO A 229 32.08 1.06 11.12
C PRO A 229 31.46 1.16 12.52
N ARG A 230 32.30 1.05 13.56
CA ARG A 230 31.87 1.01 14.98
C ARG A 230 30.98 2.19 15.39
N TRP A 231 31.15 3.36 14.76
CA TRP A 231 30.30 4.54 15.00
C TRP A 231 28.86 4.34 14.54
N LEU A 232 28.63 3.71 13.38
CA LEU A 232 27.30 3.50 12.81
C LEU A 232 26.53 2.42 13.57
N VAL A 233 27.22 1.38 14.04
CA VAL A 233 26.66 0.37 14.95
C VAL A 233 26.32 0.98 16.31
N LYS A 234 27.20 1.84 16.86
CA LYS A 234 26.93 2.55 18.11
C LYS A 234 25.76 3.52 18.00
N SER A 235 25.65 4.29 16.91
CA SER A 235 24.51 5.20 16.69
C SER A 235 23.21 4.44 16.49
N SER A 236 23.22 3.34 15.73
CA SER A 236 22.03 2.49 15.58
C SER A 236 21.63 1.83 16.91
N ALA A 237 22.61 1.35 17.69
CA ALA A 237 22.35 0.78 19.01
C ALA A 237 21.83 1.83 20.01
N PHE A 238 22.38 3.05 19.98
CA PHE A 238 21.90 4.17 20.80
C PHE A 238 20.48 4.58 20.41
N PHE A 239 20.19 4.69 19.11
CA PHE A 239 18.84 4.98 18.61
C PHE A 239 17.85 3.87 19.00
N ASN A 240 18.23 2.60 18.86
CA ASN A 240 17.43 1.46 19.30
C ASN A 240 17.16 1.51 20.80
N LEU A 241 18.18 1.81 21.62
CA LEU A 241 18.06 1.87 23.07
C LEU A 241 17.23 3.08 23.53
N LEU A 242 17.31 4.19 22.81
CA LEU A 242 16.52 5.39 23.05
C LEU A 242 15.05 5.14 22.71
N CYS A 243 14.76 4.54 21.55
CA CYS A 243 13.41 4.09 21.20
C CYS A 243 12.86 3.04 22.17
N ALA A 244 13.67 2.05 22.56
CA ALA A 244 13.28 1.01 23.51
C ALA A 244 12.95 1.58 24.90
N LYS A 245 13.76 2.52 25.41
CA LYS A 245 13.52 3.19 26.70
C LYS A 245 12.31 4.14 26.65
N LEU A 246 12.16 4.88 25.56
CA LEU A 246 11.11 5.89 25.42
C LEU A 246 9.73 5.26 25.23
N PHE A 247 9.67 4.09 24.57
CA PHE A 247 8.41 3.39 24.28
C PHE A 247 8.20 2.08 25.08
N LYS A 248 9.09 1.72 26.02
CA LYS A 248 9.09 0.43 26.74
C LYS A 248 8.94 -0.78 25.80
N CYS A 249 9.69 -0.77 24.70
CA CYS A 249 9.62 -1.84 23.72
C CYS A 249 10.74 -2.86 23.93
N VAL A 250 10.43 -4.13 23.67
CA VAL A 250 11.37 -5.25 23.70
C VAL A 250 11.41 -5.89 22.31
N LEU A 251 12.57 -6.38 21.92
CA LEU A 251 12.73 -7.20 20.71
C LEU A 251 12.08 -8.56 20.97
N GLU A 252 11.26 -9.02 20.04
CA GLU A 252 10.69 -10.36 20.15
C GLU A 252 11.82 -11.40 20.14
N ASP A 253 11.88 -12.24 21.18
CA ASP A 253 12.86 -13.32 21.26
C ASP A 253 12.56 -14.34 20.16
N ALA A 254 13.49 -14.49 19.21
CA ALA A 254 13.39 -15.41 18.08
C ALA A 254 13.50 -16.91 18.47
N LYS A 255 13.08 -17.30 19.67
CA LYS A 255 13.17 -18.68 20.19
C LYS A 255 11.87 -19.13 20.87
N THR A 256 10.78 -19.29 20.12
CA THR A 256 9.77 -20.33 20.37
C THR A 256 8.76 -20.42 19.20
N GLN A 257 9.19 -20.96 18.07
CA GLN A 257 8.35 -21.75 17.16
C GLN A 257 9.20 -22.84 16.52
#